data_AF-A0A934F7Z8-F1
#
_entry.id   AF-A0A934F7Z8-F1
#
_cell.length_a   1.000
_cell.length_b   1.000
_cell.length_c   1.000
_cell.angle_alpha   90.00
_cell.angle_beta   90.00
_cell.angle_gamma   90.00
#
_symmetry.space_group_name_H-M   'P 1'
#
loop_
_entity.id
_entity.type
_entity.pdbx_description
1 polymer ?
#
loop_
_entity_poly.entity_id
_entity_poly.type
_entity_poly.pdbx_seq_one_letter_code
_entity_poly.pdbx_strand_id
1 'polypeptide(L)'
;MPANIEIKARARNFEAIKTRAEGLSDTPLEVIPQEDIFFNVPQGRLKLRILAPNQGQLIYYTRPDREGPKRSDYHIAYTADPANLKRVLELAYGVRGVVRKTRYLYLVGQTRVHLDDVQGLGQFMELEVVLHEGQGDAEGQAIAESLMASLGVERSDLLEGAYMDLLEKPSKG
;
A
#
# COMPACT_ATOMS: atom_id res chain seq x y z
N MET A 1 -8.08 14.60 8.97
CA MET A 1 -6.96 13.65 8.73
C MET A 1 -7.21 13.03 7.36
N PRO A 2 -6.23 13.00 6.44
CA PRO A 2 -6.46 12.34 5.16
C PRO A 2 -6.71 10.85 5.42
N ALA A 3 -7.68 10.30 4.70
CA ALA A 3 -8.09 8.91 4.81
C ALA A 3 -8.32 8.33 3.42
N ASN A 4 -8.09 7.04 3.29
CA ASN A 4 -8.46 6.29 2.09
C ASN A 4 -9.24 5.03 2.46
N ILE A 5 -10.00 4.53 1.50
CA ILE A 5 -10.52 3.16 1.52
C ILE A 5 -9.52 2.29 0.76
N GLU A 6 -8.93 1.33 1.46
CA GLU A 6 -7.90 0.43 0.93
C GLU A 6 -8.49 -0.96 0.65
N ILE A 7 -8.19 -1.53 -0.52
CA ILE A 7 -8.34 -2.95 -0.84
C ILE A 7 -6.96 -3.52 -1.14
N LYS A 8 -6.70 -4.76 -0.73
CA LYS A 8 -5.52 -5.54 -1.14
C LYS A 8 -5.96 -6.89 -1.66
N ALA A 9 -5.37 -7.31 -2.78
CA ALA A 9 -5.63 -8.60 -3.37
C ALA A 9 -4.34 -9.23 -3.91
N ARG A 10 -4.32 -10.57 -3.98
CA ARG A 10 -3.29 -11.28 -4.73
C ARG A 10 -3.53 -11.09 -6.23
N ALA A 11 -2.50 -10.73 -6.98
CA ALA A 11 -2.61 -10.52 -8.42
C ALA A 11 -2.33 -11.84 -9.15
N ARG A 12 -3.34 -12.70 -9.35
CA ARG A 12 -3.17 -13.99 -10.05
C ARG A 12 -2.67 -13.83 -11.49
N ASN A 13 -3.12 -12.77 -12.17
CA ASN A 13 -2.73 -12.46 -13.54
C ASN A 13 -2.29 -10.99 -13.63
N PHE A 14 -1.07 -10.74 -13.15
CA PHE A 14 -0.51 -9.40 -13.00
C PHE A 14 -0.51 -8.61 -14.31
N GLU A 15 -0.11 -9.23 -15.42
CA GLU A 15 -0.10 -8.57 -16.74
C GLU A 15 -1.50 -8.20 -17.23
N ALA A 16 -2.50 -9.08 -17.03
CA ALA A 16 -3.87 -8.75 -17.42
C ALA A 16 -4.44 -7.60 -16.58
N ILE A 17 -4.15 -7.56 -15.28
CA ILE A 17 -4.56 -6.44 -14.41
C ILE A 17 -3.82 -5.17 -14.84
N LYS A 18 -2.53 -5.26 -15.17
CA LYS A 18 -1.72 -4.15 -15.68
C LYS A 18 -2.33 -3.54 -16.95
N THR A 19 -2.67 -4.38 -17.94
CA THR A 19 -3.33 -3.91 -19.18
C THR A 19 -4.66 -3.23 -18.90
N ARG A 20 -5.49 -3.79 -17.99
CA ARG A 20 -6.78 -3.17 -17.62
C ARG A 20 -6.58 -1.85 -16.89
N ALA A 21 -5.67 -1.78 -15.93
CA ALA A 21 -5.37 -0.57 -15.18
C ALA A 21 -4.86 0.54 -16.12
N GLU A 22 -3.98 0.19 -17.05
CA GLU A 22 -3.43 1.12 -18.04
C GLU A 22 -4.51 1.69 -18.97
N GLY A 23 -5.49 0.87 -19.37
CA GLY A 23 -6.64 1.34 -20.15
C GLY A 23 -7.65 2.20 -19.38
N LEU A 24 -7.62 2.16 -18.04
CA LEU A 24 -8.49 2.95 -17.15
C LEU A 24 -7.79 4.20 -16.60
N SER A 25 -6.46 4.28 -16.71
CA SER A 25 -5.65 5.30 -16.04
C SER A 25 -5.75 6.65 -16.71
N ASP A 26 -5.90 7.70 -15.91
CA ASP A 26 -5.82 9.10 -16.32
C ASP A 26 -4.37 9.57 -16.51
N THR A 27 -3.40 8.81 -15.99
CA THR A 27 -1.96 9.15 -16.07
C THR A 27 -1.13 8.01 -16.65
N PRO A 28 0.05 8.31 -17.21
CA PRO A 28 1.01 7.28 -17.57
C PRO A 28 1.40 6.41 -16.37
N LEU A 29 1.83 5.18 -16.64
CA LEU A 29 2.41 4.29 -15.64
C LEU A 29 3.63 4.95 -14.98
N GLU A 30 3.65 4.93 -13.65
CA GLU A 30 4.84 5.24 -12.86
C GLU A 30 5.41 3.95 -12.24
N VAL A 31 6.70 3.69 -12.46
CA VAL A 31 7.40 2.54 -11.87
C VAL A 31 8.31 3.02 -10.75
N ILE A 32 8.05 2.56 -9.53
CA ILE A 32 8.63 3.09 -8.31
C ILE A 32 9.24 1.95 -7.49
N PRO A 33 10.58 1.81 -7.46
CA PRO A 33 11.26 0.96 -6.48
C PRO A 33 11.02 1.51 -5.06
N GLN A 34 10.65 0.64 -4.12
CA GLN A 34 10.37 1.02 -2.73
C GLN A 34 11.03 0.06 -1.75
N GLU A 35 11.63 0.64 -0.73
CA GLU A 35 12.02 -0.07 0.51
C GLU A 35 11.22 0.51 1.68
N ASP A 36 10.26 -0.26 2.20
CA ASP A 36 9.43 0.08 3.35
C ASP A 36 10.03 -0.59 4.61
N ILE A 37 10.61 0.21 5.51
CA ILE A 37 11.16 -0.25 6.79
C ILE A 37 10.12 -0.01 7.87
N PHE A 38 9.68 -1.07 8.54
CA PHE A 38 8.71 -1.01 9.63
C PHE A 38 9.42 -0.98 10.98
N PHE A 39 8.89 -0.21 11.92
CA PHE A 39 9.43 -0.07 13.28
C PHE A 39 8.44 -0.57 14.32
N ASN A 40 8.93 -1.03 15.46
CA ASN A 40 8.05 -1.42 16.56
C ASN A 40 7.48 -0.17 17.25
N VAL A 41 6.16 -0.07 17.33
CA VAL A 41 5.49 1.05 18.00
C VAL A 41 4.35 0.52 18.87
N PRO A 42 4.04 1.18 20.00
CA PRO A 42 3.01 0.68 20.92
C PRO A 42 1.58 0.78 20.34
N GLN A 43 1.36 1.70 19.41
CA GLN A 43 0.07 1.93 18.77
C GLN A 43 0.25 2.24 17.29
N GLY A 44 -0.73 1.82 16.49
CA GLY A 44 -0.73 2.02 15.04
C GLY A 44 0.42 1.30 14.35
N ARG A 45 0.84 1.87 13.22
CA ARG A 45 1.94 1.35 12.40
C ARG A 45 2.82 2.51 11.96
N LEU A 46 4.13 2.34 12.09
CA LEU A 46 5.11 3.31 11.65
C LEU A 46 6.04 2.66 10.63
N LYS A 47 6.20 3.31 9.48
CA LYS A 47 7.17 2.89 8.46
C LYS A 47 7.92 4.07 7.86
N LEU A 48 9.18 3.85 7.52
CA LEU A 48 9.96 4.72 6.66
C LEU A 48 10.02 4.09 5.26
N ARG A 49 9.42 4.75 4.28
CA ARG A 49 9.51 4.40 2.86
C ARG A 49 10.67 5.15 2.23
N ILE A 50 11.60 4.43 1.63
CA ILE A 50 12.70 4.98 0.84
C ILE A 50 12.35 4.85 -0.64
N LEU A 51 12.38 5.98 -1.36
CA LEU A 51 12.11 6.08 -2.79
C LEU A 51 13.42 6.32 -3.56
N ALA A 52 14.35 7.08 -2.97
CA ALA A 52 15.68 7.35 -3.48
C ALA A 52 16.63 7.69 -2.30
N PRO A 53 17.96 7.75 -2.50
CA PRO A 53 18.90 8.08 -1.43
C PRO A 53 18.59 9.39 -0.68
N ASN A 54 18.01 10.36 -1.37
CA ASN A 54 17.61 11.67 -0.86
C ASN A 54 16.09 11.89 -0.84
N GLN A 55 15.30 10.82 -0.88
CA GLN A 55 13.85 10.92 -0.90
C GLN A 55 13.22 9.79 -0.07
N GLY A 56 12.66 10.16 1.08
CA GLY A 56 11.94 9.25 1.95
C GLY A 56 10.65 9.84 2.51
N GLN A 57 9.79 8.96 3.00
CA GLN A 57 8.51 9.29 3.62
C GLN A 57 8.40 8.51 4.93
N LEU A 58 8.33 9.22 6.06
CA LEU A 58 7.94 8.63 7.34
C LEU A 58 6.42 8.65 7.43
N ILE A 59 5.82 7.48 7.56
CA ILE A 59 4.38 7.30 7.48
C ILE A 59 3.90 6.63 8.77
N TYR A 60 3.05 7.33 9.51
CA TYR A 60 2.26 6.76 10.60
C TYR A 60 0.84 6.52 10.09
N TYR A 61 0.26 5.35 10.39
CA TYR A 61 -1.10 5.06 10.01
C TYR A 61 -1.78 4.08 10.97
N THR A 62 -3.11 4.17 11.01
CA THR A 62 -3.98 3.25 11.75
C THR A 62 -4.99 2.65 10.78
N ARG A 63 -5.12 1.33 10.81
CA ARG A 63 -6.04 0.60 9.95
C ARG A 63 -6.49 -0.68 10.65
N PRO A 64 -7.78 -1.03 10.64
CA PRO A 64 -8.24 -2.30 11.18
C PRO A 64 -7.70 -3.48 10.36
N ASP A 65 -7.45 -4.60 11.03
CA ASP A 65 -7.08 -5.87 10.38
C ASP A 65 -8.34 -6.62 9.96
N ARG A 66 -8.83 -6.31 8.75
CA ARG A 66 -10.01 -6.94 8.13
C ARG A 66 -9.83 -7.13 6.61
N GLU A 67 -10.47 -8.14 6.03
CA GLU A 67 -10.59 -8.32 4.57
C GLU A 67 -11.41 -7.19 3.93
N GLY A 68 -11.16 -6.96 2.65
CA GLY A 68 -11.95 -6.01 1.85
C GLY A 68 -11.67 -4.53 2.12
N PRO A 69 -12.58 -3.64 1.64
CA PRO A 69 -12.48 -2.19 1.75
C PRO A 69 -12.42 -1.75 3.22
N LYS A 70 -11.37 -1.00 3.56
CA LYS A 70 -11.13 -0.56 4.93
C LYS A 70 -10.52 0.83 4.97
N ARG A 71 -10.99 1.63 5.92
CA ARG A 71 -10.44 2.96 6.17
C ARG A 71 -9.03 2.87 6.74
N SER A 72 -8.09 3.60 6.15
CA SER A 72 -6.78 3.87 6.74
C SER A 72 -6.62 5.37 6.95
N ASP A 73 -6.44 5.79 8.19
CA ASP A 73 -6.08 7.17 8.55
C ASP A 73 -4.55 7.24 8.64
N TYR A 74 -3.95 8.25 8.00
CA TYR A 74 -2.50 8.33 7.87
C TYR A 74 -1.94 9.75 7.95
N HIS A 75 -0.66 9.83 8.30
CA HIS A 75 0.15 11.04 8.28
C HIS A 75 1.50 10.75 7.62
N ILE A 76 1.95 11.67 6.77
CA ILE A 76 3.21 11.54 6.02
C ILE A 76 4.09 12.74 6.33
N ALA A 77 5.32 12.48 6.77
CA ALA A 77 6.39 13.45 6.83
C ALA A 77 7.44 13.10 5.76
N TYR A 78 7.82 14.08 4.94
CA TYR A 78 8.82 13.90 3.90
C TYR A 78 10.23 14.17 4.46
N THR A 79 11.21 13.39 4.05
CA THR A 79 12.62 13.58 4.42
C THR A 79 13.53 13.50 3.20
N ALA A 80 14.57 14.33 3.19
CA ALA A 80 15.66 14.27 2.22
C ALA A 80 16.86 13.43 2.73
N ASP A 81 16.80 12.93 3.97
CA ASP A 81 17.84 12.10 4.58
C ASP A 81 17.21 10.86 5.23
N PRO A 82 16.71 9.91 4.42
CA PRO A 82 16.12 8.67 4.92
C PRO A 82 17.14 7.80 5.67
N ALA A 83 18.43 7.85 5.31
CA ALA A 83 19.45 7.02 5.93
C ALA A 83 19.67 7.38 7.40
N ASN A 84 19.81 8.68 7.71
CA ASN A 84 19.95 9.13 9.09
C ASN A 84 18.64 8.95 9.88
N LEU A 85 17.49 9.26 9.27
CA LEU A 85 16.19 9.06 9.92
C LEU A 85 15.96 7.59 10.27
N LYS A 86 16.31 6.65 9.38
CA LYS A 86 16.31 5.22 9.66
C LYS A 86 17.14 4.91 10.90
N ARG A 87 18.37 5.44 10.98
CA ARG A 87 19.29 5.15 12.09
C ARG A 87 18.71 5.60 13.43
N VAL A 88 18.13 6.79 13.48
CA VAL A 88 17.48 7.33 14.69
C VAL A 88 16.29 6.45 15.10
N LEU A 89 15.41 6.10 14.17
CA LEU A 89 14.22 5.30 14.45
C LEU A 89 14.57 3.86 14.86
N GLU A 90 15.59 3.27 14.23
CA GLU A 90 16.10 1.96 14.60
C GLU A 90 16.64 1.95 16.04
N LEU A 91 17.33 3.01 16.48
CA LEU A 91 17.78 3.14 17.86
C LEU A 91 16.63 3.35 18.85
N ALA A 92 15.62 4.12 18.47
CA ALA A 92 14.50 4.47 19.35
C ALA A 92 13.47 3.33 19.50
N TYR A 93 13.20 2.60 18.42
CA TYR A 93 12.07 1.67 18.32
C TYR A 93 12.46 0.25 17.91
N GLY A 94 13.68 0.06 17.39
CA GLY A 94 14.05 -1.19 16.71
C GLY A 94 13.31 -1.38 15.38
N VAL A 95 13.91 -2.16 14.48
CA VAL A 95 13.29 -2.52 13.21
C VAL A 95 12.41 -3.76 13.42
N ARG A 96 11.15 -3.68 12.99
CA ARG A 96 10.22 -4.81 12.91
C ARG A 96 10.52 -5.67 11.69
N GLY A 97 10.78 -5.03 10.55
CA GLY A 97 11.19 -5.71 9.33
C GLY A 97 11.23 -4.77 8.12
N VAL A 98 11.59 -5.33 6.97
CA VAL A 98 11.78 -4.56 5.72
C VAL A 98 11.04 -5.25 4.58
N VAL A 99 10.26 -4.48 3.84
CA VAL A 99 9.55 -4.90 2.63
C VAL A 99 10.17 -4.18 1.44
N ARG A 100 10.72 -4.94 0.49
CA ARG A 100 11.24 -4.42 -0.78
C ARG A 100 10.29 -4.79 -1.91
N LYS A 101 9.99 -3.83 -2.77
CA LYS A 101 9.07 -4.02 -3.89
C LYS A 101 9.29 -3.06 -5.04
N THR A 102 8.80 -3.45 -6.21
CA THR A 102 8.58 -2.55 -7.34
C THR A 102 7.09 -2.27 -7.43
N ARG A 103 6.71 -0.99 -7.36
CA ARG A 103 5.33 -0.53 -7.50
C ARG A 103 5.10 0.02 -8.90
N TYR A 104 4.05 -0.45 -9.54
CA TYR A 104 3.49 0.08 -10.78
C TYR A 104 2.23 0.85 -10.39
N LEU A 105 2.30 2.17 -10.45
CA LEU A 105 1.23 3.07 -10.03
C LEU A 105 0.48 3.60 -11.25
N TYR A 106 -0.86 3.49 -11.17
CA TYR A 106 -1.81 4.12 -12.06
C TYR A 106 -2.79 4.98 -11.24
N LEU A 107 -3.29 6.07 -11.83
CA LEU A 107 -4.30 6.92 -11.22
C LEU A 107 -5.61 6.81 -12.01
N VAL A 108 -6.69 6.42 -11.34
CA VAL A 108 -8.03 6.30 -11.92
C VAL A 108 -8.99 7.14 -11.08
N GLY A 109 -9.28 8.36 -11.55
CA GLY A 109 -9.98 9.39 -10.80
C GLY A 109 -9.29 9.68 -9.46
N GLN A 110 -10.02 9.48 -8.36
CA GLN A 110 -9.51 9.64 -7.00
C GLN A 110 -8.80 8.39 -6.43
N THR A 111 -8.64 7.34 -7.25
CA THR A 111 -8.11 6.05 -6.79
C THR A 111 -6.69 5.84 -7.29
N ARG A 112 -5.80 5.48 -6.38
CA ARG A 112 -4.48 4.95 -6.73
C ARG A 112 -4.59 3.45 -6.90
N VAL A 113 -4.22 2.96 -8.07
CA VAL A 113 -4.12 1.53 -8.37
C VAL A 113 -2.65 1.16 -8.28
N HIS A 114 -2.30 0.38 -7.27
CA HIS A 114 -0.96 -0.14 -7.10
C HIS A 114 -0.92 -1.58 -7.58
N LEU A 115 0.03 -1.89 -8.45
CA LEU A 115 0.45 -3.24 -8.74
C LEU A 115 1.85 -3.41 -8.15
N ASP A 116 1.98 -4.25 -7.14
CA ASP A 116 3.21 -4.41 -6.37
C ASP A 116 3.82 -5.79 -6.66
N ASP A 117 5.07 -5.83 -7.13
CA ASP A 117 5.90 -7.03 -7.12
C ASP A 117 6.79 -7.01 -5.87
N VAL A 118 6.46 -7.85 -4.89
CA VAL A 118 7.03 -7.83 -3.55
C VAL A 118 8.02 -8.97 -3.36
N GLN A 119 9.25 -8.62 -3.03
CA GLN A 119 10.33 -9.58 -2.83
C GLN A 119 9.95 -10.60 -1.74
N GLY A 120 9.94 -11.88 -2.11
CA GLY A 120 9.63 -13.00 -1.21
C GLY A 120 8.14 -13.28 -0.99
N LEU A 121 7.22 -12.44 -1.50
CA LEU A 121 5.77 -12.65 -1.37
C LEU A 121 5.03 -12.80 -2.71
N GLY A 122 5.61 -12.29 -3.79
CA GLY A 122 5.03 -12.32 -5.13
C GLY A 122 4.24 -11.06 -5.46
N GLN A 123 3.22 -11.20 -6.31
CA GLN A 123 2.55 -10.09 -6.96
C GLN A 123 1.17 -9.79 -6.35
N PHE A 124 0.88 -8.50 -6.19
CA PHE A 124 -0.32 -8.00 -5.52
C PHE A 124 -0.90 -6.79 -6.22
N MET A 125 -2.17 -6.54 -5.96
CA MET A 125 -2.86 -5.31 -6.30
C MET A 125 -3.35 -4.63 -5.02
N GLU A 126 -3.19 -3.31 -4.91
CA GLU A 126 -3.86 -2.48 -3.91
C GLU A 126 -4.67 -1.38 -4.61
N LEU A 127 -5.86 -1.09 -4.08
CA LEU A 127 -6.63 0.10 -4.43
C LEU A 127 -6.65 1.03 -3.22
N GLU A 128 -6.27 2.29 -3.40
CA GLU A 128 -6.41 3.33 -2.38
C GLU A 128 -7.33 4.43 -2.91
N VAL A 129 -8.61 4.40 -2.52
CA VAL A 129 -9.58 5.44 -2.84
C VAL A 129 -9.40 6.58 -1.85
N VAL A 130 -8.76 7.67 -2.27
CA VAL A 130 -8.54 8.83 -1.39
C VAL A 130 -9.87 9.55 -1.18
N LEU A 131 -10.32 9.69 0.07
CA LEU A 131 -11.60 10.32 0.38
C LEU A 131 -11.49 11.84 0.27
N HIS A 132 -12.44 12.46 -0.42
CA HIS A 132 -12.61 13.91 -0.42
C HIS A 132 -13.22 14.40 0.90
N GLU A 133 -13.08 15.69 1.19
CA GLU A 133 -13.72 16.28 2.37
C GLU A 133 -15.24 16.09 2.31
N GLY A 134 -15.83 15.52 3.37
CA GLY A 134 -17.26 15.22 3.45
C GLY A 134 -17.71 13.92 2.77
N GLN A 135 -16.84 13.22 2.03
CA GLN A 135 -17.18 11.95 1.40
C GLN A 135 -17.23 10.81 2.43
N GLY A 136 -18.30 10.01 2.39
CA GLY A 136 -18.50 8.90 3.32
C GLY A 136 -17.70 7.65 2.96
N ASP A 137 -17.38 6.82 3.96
CA ASP A 137 -16.69 5.54 3.78
C ASP A 137 -17.44 4.61 2.81
N ALA A 138 -18.79 4.63 2.82
CA ALA A 138 -19.63 3.82 1.94
C ALA A 138 -19.46 4.18 0.45
N GLU A 139 -19.27 5.47 0.14
CA GLU A 139 -19.02 5.92 -1.23
C GLU A 139 -17.63 5.46 -1.69
N GLY A 140 -16.61 5.62 -0.85
CA GLY A 140 -15.26 5.14 -1.16
C GLY A 140 -15.22 3.61 -1.35
N GLN A 141 -15.99 2.86 -0.56
CA GLN A 141 -16.15 1.42 -0.73
C GLN A 141 -16.81 1.06 -2.06
N ALA A 142 -17.88 1.75 -2.46
CA ALA A 142 -18.53 1.50 -3.75
C ALA A 142 -17.59 1.76 -4.94
N ILE A 143 -16.77 2.82 -4.87
CA ILE A 143 -15.74 3.12 -5.88
C ILE A 143 -14.72 1.97 -5.94
N ALA A 144 -14.21 1.52 -4.79
CA ALA A 144 -13.23 0.46 -4.71
C ALA A 144 -13.76 -0.87 -5.27
N GLU A 145 -15.01 -1.25 -4.94
CA GLU A 145 -15.65 -2.47 -5.43
C GLU A 145 -15.90 -2.42 -6.95
N SER A 146 -16.34 -1.28 -7.48
CA SER A 146 -16.53 -1.07 -8.92
C SER A 146 -15.22 -1.20 -9.70
N LEU A 147 -14.15 -0.59 -9.19
CA LEU A 147 -12.84 -0.64 -9.83
C LEU A 147 -12.23 -2.05 -9.75
N MET A 148 -12.40 -2.74 -8.62
CA MET A 148 -12.00 -4.14 -8.45
C MET A 148 -12.63 -5.04 -9.53
N ALA A 149 -13.94 -4.89 -9.78
CA ALA A 149 -14.65 -5.63 -10.82
C ALA A 149 -14.10 -5.30 -12.23
N SER A 150 -13.83 -4.02 -12.50
CA SER A 150 -13.27 -3.56 -13.79
C SER A 150 -11.88 -4.13 -14.06
N LEU A 151 -11.07 -4.25 -13.01
CA LEU A 151 -9.73 -4.85 -13.03
C LEU A 151 -9.75 -6.38 -13.08
N GLY A 152 -10.92 -7.02 -12.92
CA GLY A 152 -11.07 -8.48 -12.93
C GLY A 152 -10.51 -9.15 -11.68
N VAL A 153 -10.53 -8.46 -10.54
CA VAL A 153 -10.10 -9.00 -9.25
C VAL A 153 -11.30 -9.62 -8.53
N GLU A 154 -11.16 -10.87 -8.11
CA GLU A 154 -12.23 -11.60 -7.42
C GLU A 154 -12.19 -11.36 -5.91
N ARG A 155 -13.34 -11.52 -5.23
CA ARG A 155 -13.39 -11.43 -3.77
C ARG A 155 -12.50 -12.50 -3.08
N SER A 156 -12.32 -13.66 -3.72
CA SER A 156 -11.44 -14.73 -3.26
C SER A 156 -9.95 -14.38 -3.33
N ASP A 157 -9.57 -13.29 -4.01
CA ASP A 157 -8.19 -12.78 -4.04
C ASP A 157 -7.87 -11.83 -2.90
N LEU A 158 -8.89 -11.36 -2.17
CA LEU A 158 -8.72 -10.35 -1.13
C LEU A 158 -7.85 -10.86 0.01
N LEU A 159 -7.03 -9.96 0.54
CA LEU A 159 -6.08 -10.26 1.62
C LEU A 159 -6.24 -9.30 2.80
N GLU A 160 -5.95 -9.82 3.99
CA GLU A 160 -5.81 -9.05 5.22
C GLU A 160 -4.37 -8.65 5.49
N GLY A 161 -4.21 -7.61 6.32
CA GLY A 161 -2.91 -7.19 6.84
C GLY A 161 -2.05 -6.39 5.87
N ALA A 162 -0.91 -5.92 6.37
CA ALA A 162 0.17 -5.32 5.59
C ALA A 162 1.11 -6.42 5.07
N TYR A 163 1.99 -6.09 4.11
CA TYR A 163 3.00 -7.04 3.63
C TYR A 163 3.92 -7.54 4.75
N MET A 164 4.19 -6.70 5.76
CA MET A 164 4.96 -7.10 6.94
C MET A 164 4.28 -8.26 7.69
N ASP A 165 2.95 -8.20 7.85
CA ASP A 165 2.20 -9.26 8.53
C ASP A 165 2.21 -10.58 7.73
N LEU A 166 2.33 -10.49 6.40
CA LEU A 166 2.48 -11.67 5.53
C LEU A 166 3.89 -12.28 5.59
N LEU A 167 4.94 -11.45 5.74
CA LEU A 167 6.31 -11.91 5.92
C LEU A 167 6.56 -12.56 7.29
N GLU A 168 5.84 -12.12 8.32
CA GLU A 168 5.93 -12.68 9.68
C GLU A 168 5.19 -14.02 9.83
N LYS A 169 4.28 -14.36 8.92
CA LYS A 169 3.62 -15.67 8.94
C LYS A 169 4.67 -16.75 8.61
N PRO A 170 4.85 -17.77 9.45
CA PRO A 170 5.75 -18.87 9.15
C PRO A 170 5.35 -19.49 7.81
N SER A 171 6.32 -19.72 6.93
CA SER A 171 6.11 -20.50 5.71
C SER A 171 5.41 -21.80 6.11
N LYS A 172 4.21 -22.06 5.58
CA LYS A 172 3.62 -23.39 5.69
C LYS A 172 4.58 -24.33 4.97
N GLY A 173 5.38 -25.06 5.74
CA GLY A 173 6.24 -26.14 5.26
C GLY A 173 5.42 -27.28 4.68
#